data_AF-A0A821VHX5-F1
#
_entry.id   AF-A0A821VHX5-F1
#
_cell.length_a   1.000
_cell.length_b   1.000
_cell.length_c   1.000
_cell.angle_alpha   90.00
_cell.angle_beta   90.00
_cell.angle_gamma   90.00
#
_symmetry.space_group_name_H-M   'P 1'
#
loop_
_entity.id
_entity.type
_entity.pdbx_description
1 polymer ?
#
loop_
_entity_poly.entity_id
_entity_poly.type
_entity_poly.pdbx_seq_one_letter_code
_entity_poly.pdbx_strand_id
1 'polypeptide(L)'
;MVNLEENVLIAGFGDLLERTWSHGVHHKPNGKSALWNHIKYYVKLINYESTQMSHAGLPVTLNKDENPAVVWCLMRKQLVNRSSSASRSQSPSGHRSHTLPRPQMSLHQVRSSPLLAMATSAFNLAPSDNMMITNQSNTSLAHDFHSVELCFRHNPVSVSASEIVFARAFVRLTLERRLLSELFSHSDLLQALYKREAFLHIDIIYHVIIVPTRARATRISSTTTANPYIALAGILGSTKVIPLPSKKTLEIKFKHKNLGQLTTLRIGHDNTGLMPRWNIDHIVVRNQLTNNVYRFVTFNLF
;
A
#
# COMPACT_ATOMS: atom_id res chain seq x y z
N MET A 1 10.88 8.17 33.47
CA MET A 1 11.12 6.77 33.06
C MET A 1 10.46 6.44 31.72
N VAL A 2 9.18 6.79 31.49
CA VAL A 2 8.44 6.51 30.23
C VAL A 2 9.18 6.96 28.95
N ASN A 3 9.80 8.15 28.96
CA ASN A 3 10.54 8.66 27.79
C ASN A 3 11.81 7.87 27.45
N LEU A 4 12.40 7.15 28.41
CA LEU A 4 13.61 6.37 28.15
C LEU A 4 13.26 5.07 27.41
N GLU A 5 12.21 4.38 27.86
CA GLU A 5 11.73 3.15 27.23
C GLU A 5 11.30 3.39 25.78
N GLU A 6 10.55 4.47 25.54
CA GLU A 6 10.13 4.85 24.19
C GLU A 6 11.33 5.14 23.28
N ASN A 7 12.33 5.88 23.77
CA ASN A 7 13.54 6.17 22.99
C ASN A 7 14.35 4.91 22.68
N VAL A 8 14.43 3.96 23.61
CA VAL A 8 15.08 2.65 23.40
C VAL A 8 14.32 1.83 22.36
N LEU A 9 12.99 1.82 22.41
CA LEU A 9 12.14 1.14 21.43
C LEU A 9 12.29 1.74 20.03
N ILE A 10 12.30 3.07 19.92
CA ILE A 10 12.52 3.76 18.63
C ILE A 10 13.91 3.44 18.07
N ALA A 11 14.95 3.44 18.92
CA ALA A 11 16.30 3.08 18.51
C ALA A 11 16.38 1.63 18.01
N GLY A 12 15.82 0.68 18.77
CA GLY A 12 15.78 -0.73 18.40
C GLY A 12 14.97 -0.98 17.12
N PHE A 13 13.86 -0.26 16.93
CA PHE A 13 13.06 -0.29 15.71
C PHE A 13 13.85 0.25 14.50
N GLY A 14 14.55 1.39 14.67
CA GLY A 14 15.42 1.94 13.63
C GLY A 14 16.50 0.94 13.19
N ASP A 15 17.13 0.24 14.12
CA ASP A 15 18.15 -0.78 13.82
C ASP A 15 17.57 -2.03 13.13
N LEU A 16 16.32 -2.39 13.45
CA LEU A 16 15.61 -3.45 12.74
C LEU A 16 15.29 -3.05 11.30
N LEU A 17 14.82 -1.81 11.08
CA LEU A 17 14.56 -1.29 9.73
C LEU A 17 15.87 -1.21 8.93
N GLU A 18 16.96 -0.72 9.52
CA GLU A 18 18.26 -0.64 8.83
C GLU A 18 18.73 -2.03 8.36
N ARG A 19 18.60 -3.07 9.21
CA ARG A 19 18.90 -4.45 8.83
C ARG A 19 17.99 -4.97 7.73
N THR A 20 16.69 -4.66 7.82
CA THR A 20 15.69 -5.08 6.83
C THR A 20 15.98 -4.47 5.45
N TRP A 21 16.32 -3.18 5.39
CA TRP A 21 16.68 -2.47 4.17
C TRP A 21 18.13 -2.70 3.71
N SER A 22 18.97 -3.29 4.53
CA SER A 22 20.31 -3.76 4.13
C SER A 22 20.29 -5.18 3.56
N HIS A 23 19.25 -5.97 3.89
CA HIS A 23 19.15 -7.35 3.47
C HIS A 23 18.75 -7.48 2.00
N GLY A 24 19.62 -8.11 1.21
CA GLY A 24 19.32 -8.43 -0.18
C GLY A 24 19.31 -7.22 -1.12
N VAL A 25 20.00 -6.12 -0.81
CA VAL A 25 20.19 -5.03 -1.78
C VAL A 25 21.08 -5.52 -2.93
N HIS A 26 20.73 -5.21 -4.18
CA HIS A 26 21.51 -5.61 -5.36
C HIS A 26 22.92 -5.00 -5.39
N HIS A 27 23.05 -3.72 -5.04
CA HIS A 27 24.31 -2.99 -4.95
C HIS A 27 24.41 -2.30 -3.60
N LYS A 28 25.57 -2.39 -2.94
CA LYS A 28 25.79 -1.61 -1.72
C LYS A 28 25.56 -0.13 -2.03
N PRO A 29 24.65 0.53 -1.33
CA PRO A 29 24.33 1.90 -1.64
C PRO A 29 25.51 2.81 -1.30
N ASN A 30 25.67 3.90 -2.06
CA ASN A 30 26.66 4.95 -1.76
C ASN A 30 26.19 5.70 -0.50
N GLY A 31 26.60 5.23 0.67
CA GLY A 31 26.22 5.80 1.96
C GLY A 31 26.32 4.80 3.12
N LYS A 32 26.15 5.31 4.35
CA LYS A 32 26.26 4.49 5.58
C LYS A 32 24.93 3.86 6.00
N SER A 33 23.80 4.35 5.48
CA SER A 33 22.46 3.83 5.76
C SER A 33 21.77 3.38 4.47
N ALA A 34 21.42 2.10 4.39
CA ALA A 34 20.63 1.53 3.32
C ALA A 34 19.19 2.05 3.37
N LEU A 35 18.63 2.22 4.58
CA LEU A 35 17.31 2.80 4.77
C LEU A 35 17.26 4.25 4.24
N TRP A 36 18.24 5.08 4.59
CA TRP A 36 18.31 6.47 4.12
C TRP A 36 18.44 6.55 2.60
N ASN A 37 19.24 5.67 2.00
CA ASN A 37 19.36 5.61 0.54
C ASN A 37 18.06 5.23 -0.15
N HIS A 38 17.31 4.26 0.39
CA HIS A 38 15.97 3.95 -0.12
C HIS A 38 15.02 5.14 -0.02
N ILE A 39 15.01 5.84 1.12
CA ILE A 39 14.17 7.05 1.30
C ILE A 39 14.53 8.12 0.27
N LYS A 40 15.83 8.38 0.04
CA LYS A 40 16.31 9.32 -1.00
C LYS A 40 15.75 8.96 -2.38
N TYR A 41 15.86 7.69 -2.77
CA TYR A 41 15.37 7.21 -4.07
C TYR A 41 13.84 7.29 -4.16
N TYR A 42 13.13 6.93 -3.09
CA TYR A 42 11.68 6.98 -3.01
C TYR A 42 11.14 8.41 -3.16
N VAL A 43 11.66 9.36 -2.40
CA VAL A 43 11.27 10.78 -2.45
C VAL A 43 11.54 11.36 -3.84
N LYS A 44 12.66 10.98 -4.46
CA LYS A 44 13.00 11.41 -5.82
C LYS A 44 11.98 10.95 -6.85
N LEU A 45 11.48 9.71 -6.76
CA LEU A 45 10.42 9.20 -7.64
C LEU A 45 9.10 9.96 -7.45
N ILE A 46 8.67 10.20 -6.20
CA ILE A 46 7.44 10.95 -5.91
C ILE A 46 7.49 12.37 -6.46
N ASN A 47 8.62 13.06 -6.27
CA ASN A 47 8.78 14.43 -6.77
C ASN A 47 8.76 14.47 -8.30
N TYR A 48 9.36 13.48 -8.96
CA TYR A 48 9.29 13.35 -10.40
C TYR A 48 7.86 13.12 -10.89
N GLU A 49 7.09 12.24 -10.23
CA GLU A 49 5.69 11.97 -10.58
C GLU A 49 4.84 13.23 -10.46
N SER A 50 5.03 14.00 -9.39
CA SER A 50 4.37 15.29 -9.20
C SER A 50 4.69 16.29 -10.32
N THR A 51 5.94 16.28 -10.82
CA THR A 51 6.40 17.21 -11.87
C THR A 51 5.92 16.80 -13.27
N GLN A 52 5.82 15.51 -13.57
CA GLN A 52 5.30 15.05 -14.86
C GLN A 52 3.79 15.25 -14.99
N MET A 53 3.05 15.29 -13.88
CA MET A 53 1.62 15.64 -13.90
C MET A 53 1.37 17.10 -14.25
N SER A 54 2.32 18.01 -13.97
CA SER A 54 2.21 19.44 -14.27
C SER A 54 2.79 19.82 -15.64
N HIS A 55 3.83 19.14 -16.13
CA HIS A 55 4.40 19.38 -17.46
C HIS A 55 4.35 18.12 -18.33
N ALA A 56 3.34 18.07 -19.19
CA ALA A 56 3.15 16.98 -20.14
C ALA A 56 4.33 16.87 -21.13
N GLY A 57 5.33 16.05 -20.80
CA GLY A 57 6.19 15.40 -21.81
C GLY A 57 7.65 15.87 -21.94
N LEU A 58 8.21 16.63 -20.99
CA LEU A 58 9.66 16.87 -21.03
C LEU A 58 10.46 15.58 -20.70
N PRO A 59 11.58 15.32 -21.40
CA PRO A 59 12.43 14.15 -21.14
C PRO A 59 13.09 14.24 -19.76
N VAL A 60 13.31 13.08 -19.11
CA VAL A 60 13.95 13.01 -17.79
C VAL A 60 15.35 13.60 -17.88
N THR A 61 15.63 14.66 -17.12
CA THR A 61 17.01 15.10 -16.89
C THR A 61 17.65 14.14 -15.89
N LEU A 62 18.36 13.14 -16.40
CA LEU A 62 19.11 12.18 -15.59
C LEU A 62 20.54 12.69 -15.39
N ASN A 63 21.01 12.75 -14.15
CA ASN A 63 22.43 12.92 -13.90
C ASN A 63 23.19 11.66 -14.33
N LYS A 64 24.47 11.79 -14.66
CA LYS A 64 25.32 10.64 -15.05
C LYS A 64 25.53 9.66 -13.89
N ASP A 65 25.45 10.14 -12.65
CA ASP A 65 25.71 9.36 -11.44
C ASP A 65 24.43 8.79 -10.80
N GLU A 66 23.32 8.78 -11.53
CA GLU A 66 22.05 8.27 -11.01
C GLU A 66 22.07 6.76 -10.79
N ASN A 67 21.40 6.31 -9.72
CA ASN A 67 21.26 4.89 -9.46
C ASN A 67 20.45 4.22 -10.59
N PRO A 68 20.96 3.15 -11.21
CA PRO A 68 20.27 2.47 -12.33
C PRO A 68 18.85 2.01 -12.00
N ALA A 69 18.57 1.64 -10.74
CA ALA A 69 17.24 1.25 -10.29
C ALA A 69 16.23 2.41 -10.38
N VAL A 70 16.66 3.62 -10.02
CA VAL A 70 15.83 4.83 -10.13
C VAL A 70 15.59 5.17 -11.59
N VAL A 71 16.64 5.14 -12.41
CA VAL A 71 16.55 5.36 -13.87
C VAL A 71 15.55 4.39 -14.49
N TRP A 72 15.64 3.11 -14.16
CA TRP A 72 14.74 2.08 -14.65
C TRP A 72 13.28 2.34 -14.26
N CYS A 73 13.02 2.71 -13.00
CA CYS A 73 11.67 3.03 -12.54
C CYS A 73 11.07 4.21 -13.31
N LEU A 74 11.87 5.27 -13.51
CA LEU A 74 11.46 6.47 -14.25
C LEU A 74 11.13 6.15 -15.71
N MET A 75 12.01 5.42 -16.40
CA MET A 75 11.82 5.03 -17.80
C MET A 75 10.58 4.13 -17.97
N ARG A 76 10.38 3.17 -17.06
CA ARG A 76 9.22 2.26 -17.11
C ARG A 76 7.90 3.03 -17.01
N LYS A 77 7.81 4.00 -16.09
CA LYS A 77 6.61 4.84 -15.94
C LYS A 77 6.35 5.70 -17.19
N GLN A 78 7.39 6.26 -17.81
CA GLN A 78 7.24 7.02 -19.06
C GLN A 78 6.67 6.16 -20.21
N LEU A 79 7.15 4.92 -20.36
CA LEU A 79 6.64 4.00 -21.37
C LEU A 79 5.16 3.70 -21.15
N VAL A 80 4.75 3.38 -19.92
CA VAL A 80 3.34 3.11 -19.59
C VAL A 80 2.44 4.32 -19.87
N ASN A 81 2.88 5.53 -19.52
CA ASN A 81 2.12 6.76 -19.79
C ASN A 81 1.99 7.06 -21.28
N ARG A 82 3.03 6.80 -22.09
CA ARG A 82 2.97 6.90 -23.56
C ARG A 82 2.00 5.88 -24.17
N SER A 83 2.01 4.64 -23.69
CA SER A 83 1.08 3.60 -24.15
C SER A 83 -0.38 3.94 -23.80
N SER A 84 -0.60 4.57 -22.65
CA SER A 84 -1.93 4.99 -22.18
C SER A 84 -2.49 6.22 -22.90
N SER A 85 -1.61 7.06 -23.46
CA SER A 85 -2.00 8.21 -24.30
C SER A 85 -2.22 7.80 -25.76
N ALA A 86 -1.48 6.80 -26.26
CA ALA A 86 -1.67 6.25 -27.60
C ALA A 86 -2.99 5.47 -27.77
N SER A 87 -3.54 4.88 -26.70
CA SER A 87 -4.83 4.18 -26.74
C SER A 87 -6.05 5.09 -26.66
N ARG A 88 -5.85 6.42 -26.51
CA ARG A 88 -6.93 7.39 -26.34
C ARG A 88 -7.35 8.11 -27.63
N SER A 89 -6.77 7.75 -28.79
CA SER A 89 -7.01 8.40 -30.08
C SER A 89 -7.89 7.63 -31.07
N GLN A 90 -8.60 6.57 -30.65
CA GLN A 90 -9.64 5.96 -31.49
C GLN A 90 -10.95 5.80 -30.71
N SER A 91 -11.95 6.58 -31.10
CA SER A 91 -13.35 6.36 -30.77
C SER A 91 -14.16 6.44 -32.07
N PRO A 92 -14.94 5.41 -32.41
CA PRO A 92 -16.19 5.60 -33.12
C PRO A 92 -17.37 5.40 -32.16
N SER A 93 -18.15 6.47 -32.06
CA SER A 93 -19.58 6.57 -31.80
C SER A 93 -20.41 5.30 -31.45
N GLY A 94 -21.10 5.41 -30.30
CA GLY A 94 -22.55 5.19 -30.21
C GLY A 94 -23.02 3.79 -29.77
N HIS A 95 -23.47 3.66 -28.51
CA HIS A 95 -24.82 3.18 -28.16
C HIS A 95 -25.08 3.30 -26.64
N ARG A 96 -26.35 3.62 -26.33
CA ARG A 96 -26.90 4.07 -25.04
C ARG A 96 -26.61 3.14 -23.85
N SER A 97 -26.25 3.72 -22.71
CA SER A 97 -26.15 3.02 -21.42
C SER A 97 -27.18 3.57 -20.43
N HIS A 98 -28.06 2.69 -19.94
CA HIS A 98 -28.88 2.96 -18.77
C HIS A 98 -28.02 2.79 -17.50
N THR A 99 -27.95 3.84 -16.69
CA THR A 99 -27.24 3.90 -15.40
C THR A 99 -28.10 3.36 -14.26
N LEU A 100 -27.60 2.38 -13.49
CA LEU A 100 -28.07 2.05 -12.14
C LEU A 100 -26.91 1.49 -11.26
N PRO A 101 -27.03 1.54 -9.91
CA PRO A 101 -25.94 1.95 -9.02
C PRO A 101 -25.01 0.82 -8.52
N ARG A 102 -23.83 1.25 -8.06
CA ARG A 102 -22.64 0.46 -7.70
C ARG A 102 -22.60 0.21 -6.19
N PRO A 103 -22.55 -1.03 -5.68
CA PRO A 103 -22.38 -1.28 -4.25
C PRO A 103 -20.91 -1.33 -3.86
N GLN A 104 -20.51 -0.47 -2.92
CA GLN A 104 -19.22 -0.51 -2.21
C GLN A 104 -19.47 -1.16 -0.85
N MET A 105 -18.71 -2.22 -0.53
CA MET A 105 -18.90 -2.96 0.73
C MET A 105 -18.10 -2.31 1.87
N SER A 106 -18.76 -1.99 2.98
CA SER A 106 -18.15 -1.42 4.19
C SER A 106 -17.76 -2.51 5.20
N LEU A 107 -16.60 -2.33 5.82
CA LEU A 107 -16.03 -3.20 6.85
C LEU A 107 -16.79 -3.05 8.19
N HIS A 108 -17.36 -4.13 8.72
CA HIS A 108 -17.80 -4.17 10.12
C HIS A 108 -16.74 -4.90 10.97
N GLN A 109 -16.00 -4.12 11.75
CA GLN A 109 -15.00 -4.61 12.69
C GLN A 109 -15.68 -5.26 13.91
N VAL A 110 -15.55 -6.57 14.07
CA VAL A 110 -15.98 -7.26 15.29
C VAL A 110 -14.82 -7.27 16.27
N ARG A 111 -15.00 -6.46 17.33
CA ARG A 111 -14.33 -6.42 18.65
C ARG A 111 -12.82 -6.66 18.68
N SER A 112 -12.13 -5.52 18.79
CA SER A 112 -10.76 -5.34 19.24
C SER A 112 -10.48 -5.97 20.61
N SER A 113 -9.30 -6.56 20.72
CA SER A 113 -8.63 -6.96 21.95
C SER A 113 -8.50 -5.77 22.93
N PRO A 114 -8.62 -6.00 24.26
CA PRO A 114 -8.69 -4.94 25.28
C PRO A 114 -7.45 -4.05 25.42
N LEU A 115 -6.34 -4.37 24.74
CA LEU A 115 -5.13 -3.53 24.71
C LEU A 115 -5.25 -2.30 23.79
N LEU A 116 -6.20 -2.29 22.84
CA LEU A 116 -6.39 -1.16 21.90
C LEU A 116 -7.34 -0.07 22.44
N ALA A 117 -8.22 -0.43 23.39
CA ALA A 117 -9.20 0.50 23.97
C ALA A 117 -8.60 1.40 25.06
N MET A 118 -7.50 1.00 25.70
CA MET A 118 -6.81 1.84 26.70
C MET A 118 -5.90 2.91 26.08
N ALA A 119 -5.50 2.75 24.82
CA ALA A 119 -4.69 3.73 24.10
C ALA A 119 -5.51 4.93 23.56
N THR A 120 -6.85 4.85 23.59
CA THR A 120 -7.74 5.86 22.99
C THR A 120 -8.39 6.81 24.00
N SER A 121 -8.24 6.59 25.32
CA SER A 121 -8.85 7.44 26.35
C SER A 121 -7.89 8.40 27.06
N ALA A 122 -6.58 8.36 26.78
CA ALA A 122 -5.58 9.11 27.54
C ALA A 122 -5.23 10.50 27.01
N PHE A 123 -5.77 10.94 25.86
CA PHE A 123 -5.30 12.18 25.22
C PHE A 123 -6.40 13.08 24.64
N ASN A 124 -7.51 13.22 25.35
CA ASN A 124 -8.45 14.33 25.11
C ASN A 124 -8.20 15.44 26.14
N LEU A 125 -7.25 16.32 25.84
CA LEU A 125 -7.21 17.66 26.42
C LEU A 125 -7.59 18.64 25.31
N ALA A 126 -8.70 19.35 25.52
CA ALA A 126 -9.17 20.38 24.60
C ALA A 126 -8.14 21.53 24.49
N PRO A 127 -7.91 22.10 23.31
CA PRO A 127 -7.06 23.29 23.20
C PRO A 127 -7.88 24.53 23.54
N SER A 128 -7.42 25.28 24.53
CA SER A 128 -7.87 26.65 24.81
C SER A 128 -7.29 27.62 23.77
N ASP A 129 -8.05 28.66 23.51
CA ASP A 129 -7.97 29.61 22.40
C ASP A 129 -6.63 30.33 22.14
N ASN A 130 -6.52 30.82 20.91
CA ASN A 130 -5.59 31.81 20.34
C ASN A 130 -4.22 31.34 19.81
N MET A 131 -4.17 30.98 18.52
CA MET A 131 -3.47 31.78 17.49
C MET A 131 -3.73 31.19 16.10
N MET A 132 -4.34 31.96 15.20
CA MET A 132 -4.38 31.62 13.77
C MET A 132 -2.96 31.70 13.19
N ILE A 133 -2.34 30.55 12.93
CA ILE A 133 -1.23 30.45 11.97
C ILE A 133 -1.76 29.66 10.78
N THR A 134 -1.86 30.34 9.65
CA THR A 134 -2.12 29.76 8.34
C THR A 134 -0.97 28.82 7.98
N ASN A 135 -1.17 27.51 8.11
CA ASN A 135 -0.29 26.51 7.50
C ASN A 135 -1.18 25.40 6.92
N GLN A 136 -1.55 25.53 5.64
CA GLN A 136 -1.78 24.34 4.84
C GLN A 136 -0.42 23.65 4.70
N SER A 137 -0.04 22.86 5.69
CA SER A 137 1.19 22.09 5.64
C SER A 137 1.03 21.05 4.53
N ASN A 138 1.90 21.12 3.51
CA ASN A 138 2.04 20.06 2.53
C ASN A 138 2.58 18.81 3.24
N THR A 139 1.67 17.99 3.79
CA THR A 139 1.99 16.81 4.60
C THR A 139 2.41 15.62 3.72
N SER A 140 3.55 15.72 3.03
CA SER A 140 4.09 14.63 2.21
C SER A 140 5.40 14.07 2.77
N LEU A 141 5.72 12.81 2.46
CA LEU A 141 7.02 12.21 2.80
C LEU A 141 8.21 13.01 2.23
N ALA A 142 8.01 13.69 1.10
CA ALA A 142 9.04 14.55 0.51
C ALA A 142 9.34 15.78 1.38
N HIS A 143 8.30 16.39 1.95
CA HIS A 143 8.45 17.49 2.90
C HIS A 143 9.19 17.03 4.17
N ASP A 144 8.83 15.85 4.69
CA ASP A 144 9.45 15.28 5.89
C ASP A 144 10.93 14.97 5.67
N PHE A 145 11.26 14.46 4.48
CA PHE A 145 12.65 14.20 4.09
C PHE A 145 13.47 15.49 4.06
N HIS A 146 12.94 16.54 3.42
CA HIS A 146 13.63 17.83 3.36
C HIS A 146 13.79 18.47 4.75
N SER A 147 12.77 18.35 5.60
CA SER A 147 12.81 18.85 6.99
C SER A 147 13.94 18.19 7.79
N VAL A 148 14.11 16.87 7.64
CA VAL A 148 15.21 16.14 8.27
C VAL A 148 16.56 16.57 7.70
N GLU A 149 16.72 16.65 6.38
CA GLU A 149 17.99 17.12 5.78
C GLU A 149 18.36 18.52 6.25
N LEU A 150 17.40 19.45 6.29
CA LEU A 150 17.63 20.81 6.77
C LEU A 150 18.09 20.83 8.23
N CYS A 151 17.41 20.09 9.10
CA CYS A 151 17.69 20.03 10.53
C CYS A 151 19.10 19.53 10.84
N PHE A 152 19.63 18.57 10.07
CA PHE A 152 20.92 17.96 10.35
C PHE A 152 22.09 18.53 9.54
N ARG A 153 21.89 18.97 8.29
CA ARG A 153 22.99 19.53 7.49
C ARG A 153 23.30 21.01 7.80
N HIS A 154 22.30 21.79 8.18
CA HIS A 154 22.49 23.23 8.44
C HIS A 154 22.70 23.58 9.90
N ASN A 155 22.60 22.60 10.81
CA ASN A 155 22.84 22.83 12.22
C ASN A 155 24.32 22.57 12.54
N PRO A 156 25.07 23.60 13.01
CA PRO A 156 26.50 23.49 13.29
C PRO A 156 26.84 22.45 14.37
N VAL A 157 25.88 22.08 15.23
CA VAL A 157 26.05 21.08 16.29
C VAL A 157 25.96 19.65 15.75
N SER A 158 25.32 19.43 14.61
CA SER A 158 25.01 18.10 14.06
C SER A 158 25.64 17.82 12.69
N VAL A 159 26.60 18.64 12.25
CA VAL A 159 27.32 18.49 10.96
C VAL A 159 28.00 17.11 10.81
N SER A 160 28.33 16.43 11.91
CA SER A 160 28.92 15.09 11.91
C SER A 160 27.89 13.95 12.01
N ALA A 161 26.59 14.26 12.07
CA ALA A 161 25.55 13.26 12.20
C ALA A 161 25.54 12.35 10.96
N SER A 162 25.62 11.04 11.20
CA SER A 162 25.65 10.05 10.12
C SER A 162 24.28 9.91 9.46
N GLU A 163 24.24 9.39 8.23
CA GLU A 163 22.97 9.08 7.54
C GLU A 163 22.06 8.13 8.35
N ILE A 164 22.63 7.33 9.26
CA ILE A 164 21.86 6.49 10.19
C ILE A 164 21.05 7.35 11.17
N VAL A 165 21.60 8.48 11.64
CA VAL A 165 20.88 9.43 12.49
C VAL A 165 19.74 10.08 11.70
N PHE A 166 19.96 10.39 10.42
CA PHE A 166 18.94 10.99 9.55
C PHE A 166 17.78 10.01 9.36
N ALA A 167 18.11 8.74 9.06
CA ALA A 167 17.12 7.67 8.94
C ALA A 167 16.30 7.50 10.23
N ARG A 168 16.95 7.47 11.39
CA ARG A 168 16.25 7.34 12.69
C ARG A 168 15.32 8.54 12.96
N ALA A 169 15.77 9.76 12.69
CA ALA A 169 14.94 10.95 12.84
C ALA A 169 13.72 10.92 11.91
N PHE A 170 13.92 10.50 10.66
CA PHE A 170 12.84 10.35 9.69
C PHE A 170 11.84 9.26 10.09
N VAL A 171 12.31 8.11 10.60
CA VAL A 171 11.43 7.05 11.11
C VAL A 171 10.58 7.56 12.27
N ARG A 172 11.17 8.31 13.21
CA ARG A 172 10.42 8.91 14.33
C ARG A 172 9.32 9.84 13.82
N LEU A 173 9.66 10.74 12.90
CA LEU A 173 8.71 11.69 12.31
C LEU A 173 7.58 10.98 11.54
N THR A 174 7.91 9.98 10.72
CA THR A 174 6.92 9.24 9.94
C THR A 174 6.06 8.28 10.77
N LEU A 175 6.54 7.82 11.92
CA LEU A 175 5.73 7.07 12.88
C LEU A 175 4.69 7.97 13.55
N GLU A 176 5.10 9.17 14.01
CA GLU A 176 4.18 10.17 14.58
C GLU A 176 3.08 10.55 13.59
N ARG A 177 3.44 10.64 12.31
CA ARG A 177 2.52 10.98 11.21
C ARG A 177 1.81 9.79 10.57
N ARG A 178 2.13 8.55 10.98
CA ARG A 178 1.57 7.30 10.43
C ARG A 178 1.80 7.10 8.93
N LEU A 179 2.92 7.61 8.39
CA LEU A 179 3.28 7.55 6.97
C LEU A 179 4.35 6.50 6.65
N LEU A 180 4.86 5.76 7.65
CA LEU A 180 5.96 4.81 7.44
C LEU A 180 5.61 3.71 6.41
N SER A 181 4.34 3.29 6.36
CA SER A 181 3.87 2.27 5.41
C SER A 181 4.01 2.69 3.95
N GLU A 182 4.02 4.00 3.66
CA GLU A 182 4.15 4.50 2.30
C GLU A 182 5.50 4.13 1.68
N LEU A 183 6.57 3.99 2.48
CA LEU A 183 7.89 3.56 2.00
C LEU A 183 7.89 2.20 1.30
N PHE A 184 6.88 1.36 1.56
CA PHE A 184 6.70 0.05 0.93
C PHE A 184 5.79 0.08 -0.31
N SER A 185 5.16 1.21 -0.62
CA SER A 185 4.12 1.29 -1.66
C SER A 185 4.69 1.26 -3.08
N HIS A 186 5.96 1.64 -3.26
CA HIS A 186 6.63 1.67 -4.56
C HIS A 186 7.25 0.30 -4.90
N SER A 187 6.39 -0.64 -5.32
CA SER A 187 6.80 -2.02 -5.66
C SER A 187 7.87 -2.11 -6.76
N ASP A 188 7.83 -1.23 -7.78
CA ASP A 188 8.85 -1.16 -8.83
C ASP A 188 10.23 -0.81 -8.28
N LEU A 189 10.31 0.16 -7.36
CA LEU A 189 11.56 0.56 -6.72
C LEU A 189 12.12 -0.56 -5.85
N LEU A 190 11.24 -1.22 -5.08
CA LEU A 190 11.63 -2.38 -4.29
C LEU A 190 12.18 -3.51 -5.17
N GLN A 191 11.52 -3.78 -6.31
CA GLN A 191 11.98 -4.81 -7.26
C GLN A 191 13.31 -4.46 -7.93
N ALA A 192 13.57 -3.16 -8.15
CA ALA A 192 14.80 -2.71 -8.79
C ALA A 192 16.00 -2.65 -7.82
N LEU A 193 15.77 -2.37 -6.54
CA LEU A 193 16.82 -2.24 -5.52
C LEU A 193 17.12 -3.55 -4.78
N TYR A 194 16.15 -4.46 -4.65
CA TYR A 194 16.24 -5.63 -3.77
C TYR A 194 16.05 -6.95 -4.51
N LYS A 195 16.89 -7.93 -4.15
CA LYS A 195 16.79 -9.32 -4.59
C LYS A 195 15.46 -9.93 -4.17
N ARG A 196 15.03 -10.98 -4.86
CA ARG A 196 13.68 -11.54 -4.68
C ARG A 196 13.47 -12.21 -3.33
N GLU A 197 14.54 -12.71 -2.73
CA GLU A 197 14.61 -13.31 -1.41
C GLU A 197 14.70 -12.27 -0.29
N ALA A 198 14.83 -10.98 -0.60
CA ALA A 198 14.77 -9.95 0.41
C ALA A 198 13.38 -9.93 1.05
N PHE A 199 13.33 -9.70 2.37
CA PHE A 199 12.07 -9.59 3.12
C PHE A 199 11.09 -8.59 2.47
N LEU A 200 11.63 -7.52 1.88
CA LEU A 200 10.89 -6.47 1.18
C LEU A 200 10.20 -6.93 -0.12
N HIS A 201 10.58 -8.08 -0.66
CA HIS A 201 10.07 -8.61 -1.93
C HIS A 201 9.38 -9.98 -1.78
N ILE A 202 9.19 -10.48 -0.56
CA ILE A 202 8.56 -11.78 -0.33
C ILE A 202 7.09 -11.75 -0.79
N ASP A 203 6.71 -12.76 -1.57
CA ASP A 203 5.31 -12.94 -1.93
C ASP A 203 4.56 -13.59 -0.76
N ILE A 204 3.48 -12.96 -0.34
CA ILE A 204 2.57 -13.46 0.69
C ILE A 204 1.55 -14.39 0.02
N ILE A 205 1.30 -15.53 0.65
CA ILE A 205 0.18 -16.41 0.28
C ILE A 205 -1.08 -15.86 0.95
N TYR A 206 -2.04 -15.44 0.13
CA TYR A 206 -3.39 -15.10 0.57
C TYR A 206 -4.28 -16.32 0.35
N HIS A 207 -4.97 -16.72 1.42
CA HIS A 207 -5.90 -17.84 1.41
C HIS A 207 -7.33 -17.31 1.56
N VAL A 208 -8.11 -17.42 0.50
CA VAL A 208 -9.49 -16.92 0.41
C VAL A 208 -10.46 -18.09 0.48
N ILE A 209 -11.40 -18.00 1.42
CA ILE A 209 -12.48 -18.97 1.64
C ILE A 209 -13.80 -18.25 1.45
N ILE A 210 -14.62 -18.72 0.53
CA ILE A 210 -15.94 -18.20 0.21
C ILE A 210 -16.95 -19.04 0.96
N VAL A 211 -17.73 -18.41 1.84
CA VAL A 211 -18.74 -19.07 2.65
C VAL A 211 -20.12 -18.81 2.03
N PRO A 212 -20.72 -19.80 1.36
CA PRO A 212 -22.05 -19.66 0.79
C PRO A 212 -23.12 -19.52 1.87
N THR A 213 -24.22 -18.87 1.53
CA THR A 213 -25.39 -18.77 2.42
C THR A 213 -26.02 -20.15 2.63
N ARG A 214 -26.44 -20.45 3.85
CA ARG A 214 -27.12 -21.73 4.17
C ARG A 214 -28.43 -21.82 3.37
N ALA A 215 -28.54 -22.85 2.53
CA ALA A 215 -29.66 -23.06 1.60
C ALA A 215 -31.05 -23.05 2.23
N ARG A 216 -31.17 -23.32 3.55
CA ARG A 216 -32.43 -23.35 4.28
C ARG A 216 -33.07 -21.96 4.46
N ALA A 217 -32.34 -20.88 4.18
CA ALA A 217 -32.81 -19.50 4.35
C ALA A 217 -33.34 -18.84 3.05
N THR A 218 -33.05 -19.38 1.86
CA THR A 218 -33.42 -18.73 0.58
C THR A 218 -33.75 -19.75 -0.50
N ARG A 219 -34.78 -19.52 -1.35
CA ARG A 219 -35.06 -20.30 -2.58
C ARG A 219 -34.01 -20.13 -3.69
N ILE A 220 -32.85 -19.54 -3.38
CA ILE A 220 -31.81 -19.18 -4.34
C ILE A 220 -30.64 -20.15 -4.15
N SER A 221 -30.09 -20.62 -5.27
CA SER A 221 -28.91 -21.49 -5.25
C SER A 221 -27.74 -20.79 -4.57
N SER A 222 -27.03 -21.53 -3.72
CA SER A 222 -25.74 -21.12 -3.15
C SER A 222 -24.57 -21.34 -4.11
N THR A 223 -24.84 -21.94 -5.27
CA THR A 223 -23.87 -22.19 -6.34
C THR A 223 -24.26 -21.42 -7.59
N THR A 224 -23.26 -20.98 -8.35
CA THR A 224 -23.44 -20.25 -9.62
C THR A 224 -23.01 -21.10 -10.80
N THR A 225 -23.67 -20.92 -11.95
CA THR A 225 -23.20 -21.44 -13.23
C THR A 225 -22.35 -20.43 -14.02
N ALA A 226 -22.18 -19.22 -13.52
CA ALA A 226 -21.33 -18.21 -14.13
C ALA A 226 -19.86 -18.43 -13.75
N ASN A 227 -18.92 -17.73 -14.41
CA ASN A 227 -17.50 -17.81 -14.08
C ASN A 227 -17.14 -16.74 -13.04
N PRO A 228 -16.86 -17.12 -11.78
CA PRO A 228 -16.60 -16.17 -10.73
C PRO A 228 -15.14 -15.67 -10.72
N TYR A 229 -14.96 -14.46 -10.20
CA TYR A 229 -13.67 -13.83 -10.00
C TYR A 229 -13.63 -13.01 -8.71
N ILE A 230 -12.42 -12.76 -8.22
CA ILE A 230 -12.17 -11.91 -7.06
C ILE A 230 -11.12 -10.85 -7.35
N ALA A 231 -11.12 -9.75 -6.60
CA ALA A 231 -10.02 -8.82 -6.52
C ALA A 231 -9.87 -8.34 -5.07
N LEU A 232 -8.64 -8.36 -4.56
CA LEU A 232 -8.34 -8.03 -3.17
C LEU A 232 -7.54 -6.73 -3.11
N ALA A 233 -7.86 -5.85 -2.16
CA ALA A 233 -7.10 -4.63 -1.92
C ALA A 233 -6.85 -4.39 -0.44
N GLY A 234 -5.73 -3.74 -0.16
CA GLY A 234 -5.33 -3.26 1.16
C GLY A 234 -4.63 -1.91 1.06
N ILE A 235 -4.10 -1.43 2.17
CA ILE A 235 -3.47 -0.11 2.26
C ILE A 235 -2.21 0.05 1.40
N LEU A 236 -1.53 -1.05 1.06
CA LEU A 236 -0.30 -1.02 0.24
C LEU A 236 -0.53 -1.32 -1.25
N GLY A 237 -1.77 -1.62 -1.64
CA GLY A 237 -2.10 -1.87 -3.05
C GLY A 237 -3.26 -2.84 -3.25
N SER A 238 -3.42 -3.28 -4.49
CA SER A 238 -4.49 -4.17 -4.90
C SER A 238 -4.02 -5.21 -5.90
N THR A 239 -4.68 -6.36 -5.92
CA THR A 239 -4.50 -7.38 -6.95
C THR A 239 -5.20 -6.95 -8.24
N LYS A 240 -4.78 -7.56 -9.36
CA LYS A 240 -5.65 -7.66 -10.55
C LYS A 240 -6.86 -8.54 -10.24
N VAL A 241 -7.80 -8.59 -11.18
CA VAL A 241 -8.90 -9.57 -11.13
C VAL A 241 -8.31 -10.97 -11.26
N ILE A 242 -8.69 -11.85 -10.33
CA ILE A 242 -8.25 -13.25 -10.24
C ILE A 242 -9.47 -14.12 -10.52
N PRO A 243 -9.53 -14.80 -11.67
CA PRO A 243 -10.60 -15.76 -11.95
C PRO A 243 -10.48 -16.97 -11.01
N LEU A 244 -11.60 -17.51 -10.54
CA LEU A 244 -11.57 -18.78 -9.81
C LEU A 244 -11.39 -19.94 -10.80
N PRO A 245 -10.63 -20.99 -10.44
CA PRO A 245 -10.35 -22.12 -11.33
C PRO A 245 -11.59 -22.85 -11.85
N SER A 246 -12.67 -22.85 -11.06
CA SER A 246 -13.93 -23.45 -11.44
C SER A 246 -15.10 -22.72 -10.81
N LYS A 247 -16.29 -22.92 -11.39
CA LYS A 247 -17.58 -22.39 -10.90
C LYS A 247 -17.96 -22.90 -9.49
N LYS A 248 -17.37 -24.02 -9.06
CA LYS A 248 -17.61 -24.66 -7.76
C LYS A 248 -16.54 -24.33 -6.72
N THR A 249 -15.54 -23.52 -7.09
CA THR A 249 -14.43 -23.21 -6.18
C THR A 249 -14.92 -22.32 -5.04
N LEU A 250 -14.79 -22.82 -3.81
CA LEU A 250 -15.04 -22.06 -2.58
C LEU A 250 -13.75 -21.71 -1.82
N GLU A 251 -12.60 -22.24 -2.25
CA GLU A 251 -11.30 -21.95 -1.64
C GLU A 251 -10.27 -21.69 -2.73
N ILE A 252 -9.48 -20.62 -2.57
CA ILE A 252 -8.34 -20.33 -3.44
C ILE A 252 -7.16 -19.82 -2.62
N LYS A 253 -5.95 -20.24 -3.01
CA LYS A 253 -4.69 -19.68 -2.53
C LYS A 253 -3.97 -19.04 -3.69
N PHE A 254 -3.52 -17.80 -3.51
CA PHE A 254 -2.70 -17.12 -4.50
C PHE A 254 -1.55 -16.37 -3.82
N LYS A 255 -0.44 -16.25 -4.54
CA LYS A 255 0.73 -15.47 -4.12
C LYS A 255 0.59 -14.04 -4.63
N HIS A 256 0.88 -13.07 -3.78
CA HIS A 256 0.93 -11.67 -4.17
C HIS A 256 1.89 -10.88 -3.26
N LYS A 257 2.36 -9.73 -3.73
CA LYS A 257 3.04 -8.76 -2.86
C LYS A 257 2.16 -8.37 -1.68
N ASN A 258 2.82 -7.99 -0.58
CA ASN A 258 2.14 -7.57 0.63
C ASN A 258 1.17 -6.41 0.35
N LEU A 259 -0.12 -6.68 0.50
CA LEU A 259 -1.20 -5.69 0.37
C LEU A 259 -1.40 -4.85 1.63
N GLY A 260 -0.66 -5.14 2.72
CA GLY A 260 -0.83 -4.50 4.02
C GLY A 260 -2.12 -4.95 4.72
N GLN A 261 -2.69 -4.05 5.51
CA GLN A 261 -4.03 -4.25 6.08
C GLN A 261 -5.06 -4.30 4.95
N LEU A 262 -5.79 -5.41 4.84
CA LEU A 262 -6.81 -5.58 3.81
C LEU A 262 -8.00 -4.67 4.10
N THR A 263 -8.46 -3.97 3.07
CA THR A 263 -9.52 -2.95 3.18
C THR A 263 -10.77 -3.39 2.44
N THR A 264 -10.63 -3.94 1.23
CA THR A 264 -11.77 -4.32 0.40
C THR A 264 -11.50 -5.62 -0.34
N LEU A 265 -12.58 -6.39 -0.53
CA LEU A 265 -12.61 -7.53 -1.44
C LEU A 265 -13.78 -7.33 -2.38
N ARG A 266 -13.53 -7.50 -3.68
CA ARG A 266 -14.55 -7.55 -4.72
C ARG A 266 -14.70 -8.99 -5.15
N ILE A 267 -15.95 -9.44 -5.25
CA ILE A 267 -16.32 -10.72 -5.83
C ILE A 267 -17.41 -10.47 -6.88
N GLY A 268 -17.38 -11.23 -7.96
CA GLY A 268 -18.36 -11.12 -9.03
C GLY A 268 -18.26 -12.28 -10.00
N HIS A 269 -19.06 -12.24 -11.07
CA HIS A 269 -19.04 -13.22 -12.15
C HIS A 269 -19.42 -12.58 -13.49
N ASP A 270 -19.30 -13.34 -14.57
CA ASP A 270 -19.57 -12.91 -15.94
C ASP A 270 -21.04 -13.07 -16.39
N ASN A 271 -21.95 -13.45 -15.48
CA ASN A 271 -23.37 -13.69 -15.73
C ASN A 271 -23.67 -14.81 -16.75
N THR A 272 -22.71 -15.67 -17.06
CA THR A 272 -22.92 -16.77 -18.01
C THR A 272 -23.67 -17.96 -17.38
N GLY A 273 -24.19 -18.85 -18.23
CA GLY A 273 -24.88 -20.07 -17.83
C GLY A 273 -26.35 -19.88 -17.45
N LEU A 274 -27.01 -20.99 -17.10
CA LEU A 274 -28.47 -21.03 -16.89
C LEU A 274 -28.92 -20.43 -15.55
N MET A 275 -28.04 -20.43 -14.54
CA MET A 275 -28.32 -19.96 -13.19
C MET A 275 -27.11 -19.16 -12.67
N PRO A 276 -26.92 -17.91 -13.14
CA PRO A 276 -25.77 -17.10 -12.74
C PRO A 276 -25.88 -16.62 -11.28
N ARG A 277 -27.11 -16.57 -10.74
CA ARG A 277 -27.38 -16.11 -9.37
C ARG A 277 -26.48 -16.78 -8.34
N TRP A 278 -25.85 -15.98 -7.49
CA TRP A 278 -24.96 -16.49 -6.46
C TRP A 278 -25.21 -15.85 -5.10
N ASN A 279 -25.51 -16.68 -4.10
CA ASN A 279 -25.73 -16.24 -2.72
C ASN A 279 -24.54 -16.59 -1.82
N ILE A 280 -23.84 -15.56 -1.36
CA ILE A 280 -22.67 -15.64 -0.47
C ILE A 280 -23.03 -14.97 0.84
N ASP A 281 -22.66 -15.57 1.97
CA ASP A 281 -22.84 -14.98 3.31
C ASP A 281 -21.66 -14.08 3.65
N HIS A 282 -20.46 -14.63 3.56
CA HIS A 282 -19.23 -13.88 3.78
C HIS A 282 -18.02 -14.56 3.14
N ILE A 283 -16.92 -13.83 3.08
CA ILE A 283 -15.63 -14.30 2.57
C ILE A 283 -14.59 -14.09 3.66
N VAL A 284 -13.78 -15.11 3.90
CA VAL A 284 -12.67 -15.08 4.85
C VAL A 284 -11.37 -15.03 4.06
N VAL A 285 -10.51 -14.07 4.38
CA VAL A 285 -9.16 -13.98 3.80
C VAL A 285 -8.14 -14.10 4.91
N ARG A 286 -7.24 -15.07 4.80
CA ARG A 286 -6.10 -15.25 5.71
C ARG A 286 -4.81 -14.85 5.02
N ASN A 287 -4.08 -13.92 5.64
CA ASN A 287 -2.68 -13.67 5.32
C ASN A 287 -1.83 -14.78 5.96
N GLN A 288 -1.23 -15.66 5.17
CA GLN A 288 -0.48 -16.81 5.70
C GLN A 288 0.87 -16.42 6.32
N LEU A 289 1.38 -15.22 6.06
CA LEU A 289 2.61 -14.72 6.69
C LEU A 289 2.31 -14.21 8.12
N THR A 290 1.27 -13.40 8.27
CA THR A 290 0.94 -12.77 9.57
C THR A 290 -0.09 -13.52 10.38
N ASN A 291 -0.75 -14.53 9.79
CA ASN A 291 -1.93 -15.22 10.32
C ASN A 291 -3.15 -14.32 10.57
N ASN A 292 -3.14 -13.05 10.12
CA ASN A 292 -4.31 -12.18 10.21
C ASN A 292 -5.46 -12.74 9.37
N VAL A 293 -6.66 -12.70 9.95
CA VAL A 293 -7.90 -13.17 9.32
C VAL A 293 -8.85 -11.98 9.14
N TYR A 294 -9.33 -11.79 7.92
CA TYR A 294 -10.24 -10.72 7.52
C TYR A 294 -11.56 -11.32 7.08
N ARG A 295 -12.68 -10.78 7.57
CA ARG A 295 -14.03 -11.21 7.18
C ARG A 295 -14.72 -10.10 6.39
N PHE A 296 -15.09 -10.40 5.15
CA PHE A 296 -15.85 -9.52 4.27
C PHE A 296 -17.27 -10.06 4.17
N VAL A 297 -18.23 -9.35 4.76
CA VAL A 297 -19.65 -9.73 4.68
C VAL A 297 -20.20 -9.30 3.34
N THR A 298 -20.98 -10.17 2.68
CA THR A 298 -21.67 -9.88 1.43
C THR A 298 -23.14 -9.62 1.73
N PHE A 299 -23.62 -8.42 1.41
CA PHE A 299 -25.01 -8.00 1.68
C PHE A 299 -25.92 -8.14 0.45
N ASN A 300 -25.35 -8.51 -0.71
CA ASN A 300 -26.06 -8.55 -1.98
C ASN A 300 -25.99 -9.94 -2.60
N LEU A 301 -27.09 -10.30 -3.27
CA LEU A 301 -27.11 -11.37 -4.24
C LEU A 301 -26.38 -10.90 -5.51
N PHE A 302 -25.53 -11.76 -6.08
CA PHE A 302 -24.89 -11.52 -7.37
C PHE A 302 -25.71 -12.17 -8.49
#